data_AF-A0A0Q9T9V6-F1
#
_entry.id   AF-A0A0Q9T9V6-F1
#
_cell.length_a   1.000
_cell.length_b   1.000
_cell.length_c   1.000
_cell.angle_alpha   90.00
_cell.angle_beta   90.00
_cell.angle_gamma   90.00
#
_symmetry.space_group_name_H-M   'P 1'
#
loop_
_entity.id
_entity.type
_entity.pdbx_description
1 polymer ?
#
loop_
_entity_poly.entity_id
_entity_poly.type
_entity_poly.pdbx_seq_one_letter_code
_entity_poly.pdbx_strand_id
1 'polypeptide(L)'
;MSTPETTETQPLVEPADDRGWWHRSHPTFAGITGFFAGMLFVTALPGAFAGALRLTFSDERARDLFPLVLVALVLPVVLLVKRKTRRFAIYMVIGMVVTALVVLGVTSLVLWFMVQYDVT
;
A
#
# COMPACT_ATOMS: atom_id res chain seq x y z
N MET A 1 62.81 27.29 -8.65
CA MET A 1 62.29 25.94 -8.43
C MET A 1 62.04 25.77 -6.94
N SER A 2 60.79 25.98 -6.52
CA SER A 2 60.24 25.62 -5.21
C SER A 2 58.73 25.38 -5.40
N THR A 3 58.27 24.30 -4.80
CA THR A 3 57.09 23.47 -5.06
C THR A 3 55.75 24.18 -4.82
N PRO A 4 54.68 23.92 -5.61
CA PRO A 4 53.33 24.33 -5.20
C PRO A 4 52.93 23.53 -3.95
N GLU A 5 52.52 24.22 -2.89
CA GLU A 5 51.86 23.60 -1.74
C GLU A 5 50.55 23.00 -2.23
N THR A 6 50.56 21.69 -2.46
CA THR A 6 49.34 20.90 -2.52
C THR A 6 48.76 20.89 -1.12
N THR A 7 47.86 21.82 -0.83
CA THR A 7 46.91 21.69 0.26
C THR A 7 46.05 20.46 -0.03
N GLU A 8 46.52 19.29 0.42
CA GLU A 8 45.69 18.10 0.52
C GLU A 8 44.52 18.47 1.43
N THR A 9 43.41 18.82 0.82
CA THR A 9 42.12 18.85 1.49
C THR A 9 41.80 17.38 1.76
N GLN A 10 42.26 16.87 2.90
CA GLN A 10 41.75 15.60 3.42
C GLN A 10 40.24 15.76 3.46
N PRO A 11 39.47 14.97 2.70
CA PRO A 11 38.03 14.97 2.87
C PRO A 11 37.81 14.53 4.30
N LEU A 12 37.26 15.43 5.12
CA LEU A 12 36.76 15.08 6.44
C LEU A 12 35.71 13.99 6.15
N VAL A 13 36.09 12.73 6.29
CA VAL A 13 35.16 11.61 6.26
C VAL A 13 34.36 11.77 7.54
N GLU A 14 33.30 12.58 7.43
CA GLU A 14 32.24 12.66 8.42
C GLU A 14 31.83 11.21 8.69
N PRO A 15 31.91 10.71 9.93
CA PRO A 15 31.57 9.33 10.22
C PRO A 15 30.14 9.15 9.75
N ALA A 16 29.97 8.35 8.69
CA ALA A 16 28.67 7.99 8.16
C ALA A 16 27.91 7.35 9.33
N ASP A 17 26.97 8.11 9.91
CA ASP A 17 26.06 7.57 10.90
C ASP A 17 25.12 6.61 10.16
N ASP A 18 25.56 5.35 10.07
CA ASP A 18 24.88 4.24 9.40
C ASP A 18 23.49 3.93 9.98
N ARG A 19 23.07 4.67 11.02
CA ARG A 19 21.74 4.62 11.64
C ARG A 19 20.74 5.65 11.07
N GLY A 20 21.16 6.45 10.09
CA GLY A 20 20.36 7.55 9.51
C GLY A 20 19.21 7.13 8.56
N TRP A 21 19.21 5.90 8.02
CA TRP A 21 18.15 5.49 7.08
C TRP A 21 16.80 5.22 7.77
N TRP A 22 16.84 4.76 9.03
CA TRP A 22 15.67 4.44 9.84
C TRP A 22 15.08 5.67 10.56
N HIS A 23 15.88 6.72 10.77
CA HIS A 23 15.48 7.97 11.44
C HIS A 23 14.94 9.05 10.50
N ARG A 24 14.96 8.83 9.17
CA ARG A 24 14.21 9.68 8.24
C ARG A 24 12.73 9.33 8.29
N SER A 25 12.06 9.87 9.30
CA SER A 25 10.64 10.23 9.25
C SER A 25 10.42 11.30 8.18
N HIS A 26 10.74 10.97 6.93
CA HIS A 26 10.52 11.83 5.79
C HIS A 26 9.01 11.77 5.48
N PRO A 27 8.32 12.92 5.40
CA PRO A 27 6.87 12.95 5.23
C PRO A 27 6.38 12.20 3.97
N THR A 28 7.25 12.04 2.97
CA THR A 28 7.00 11.27 1.75
C THR A 28 6.96 9.75 1.96
N PHE A 29 7.76 9.19 2.86
CA PHE A 29 7.78 7.75 3.12
C PHE A 29 6.44 7.25 3.66
N ALA A 30 5.88 7.96 4.65
CA ALA A 30 4.55 7.66 5.19
C ALA A 30 3.44 7.75 4.13
N GLY A 31 3.60 8.62 3.13
CA GLY A 31 2.65 8.73 2.03
C GLY A 31 2.74 7.59 1.03
N ILE A 32 3.95 7.26 0.57
CA ILE A 32 4.17 6.16 -0.38
C ILE A 32 3.76 4.82 0.24
N THR A 33 4.22 4.55 1.46
CA THR A 33 3.84 3.32 2.18
C THR A 33 2.35 3.26 2.47
N GLY A 34 1.73 4.38 2.86
CA GLY A 34 0.29 4.48 3.01
C GLY A 34 -0.43 4.11 1.73
N PHE A 35 -0.09 4.76 0.61
CA PHE A 35 -0.70 4.50 -0.70
C PHE A 35 -0.62 3.03 -1.12
N PHE A 36 0.58 2.42 -1.07
CA PHE A 36 0.75 1.01 -1.43
C PHE A 36 0.05 0.07 -0.44
N ALA A 37 0.02 0.39 0.85
CA ALA A 37 -0.77 -0.35 1.82
C ALA A 37 -2.26 -0.30 1.48
N GLY A 38 -2.77 0.85 1.04
CA GLY A 38 -4.15 1.00 0.57
C GLY A 38 -4.45 0.17 -0.67
N MET A 39 -3.52 0.13 -1.63
CA MET A 39 -3.63 -0.73 -2.81
C MET A 39 -3.71 -2.22 -2.42
N LEU A 40 -2.77 -2.69 -1.59
CA LEU A 40 -2.76 -4.07 -1.10
C LEU A 40 -4.02 -4.41 -0.29
N PHE A 41 -4.53 -3.45 0.48
CA PHE A 41 -5.75 -3.63 1.24
C PHE A 41 -6.96 -3.90 0.33
N VAL A 42 -7.02 -3.31 -0.87
CA VAL A 42 -8.12 -3.54 -1.82
C VAL A 42 -7.91 -4.78 -2.67
N THR A 43 -6.69 -5.05 -3.12
CA THR A 43 -6.42 -6.16 -4.06
C THR A 43 -6.11 -7.48 -3.35
N ALA A 44 -5.16 -7.47 -2.43
CA ALA A 44 -4.61 -8.68 -1.84
C ALA A 44 -5.45 -9.16 -0.66
N LEU A 45 -5.95 -8.26 0.19
CA LEU A 45 -6.64 -8.63 1.42
C LEU A 45 -7.90 -9.48 1.15
N PRO A 46 -8.82 -9.13 0.24
CA PRO A 46 -10.01 -9.95 0.00
C PRO A 46 -9.66 -11.32 -0.57
N GLY A 47 -8.69 -11.38 -1.49
CA GLY A 47 -8.22 -12.64 -2.08
C GLY A 47 -7.55 -13.55 -1.04
N ALA A 48 -6.67 -12.98 -0.22
CA ALA A 48 -6.01 -13.70 0.87
C ALA A 48 -7.01 -14.23 1.90
N PHE A 49 -8.02 -13.42 2.25
CA PHE A 49 -9.07 -13.84 3.18
C PHE A 49 -9.93 -14.97 2.60
N ALA A 50 -10.36 -14.85 1.34
CA ALA A 50 -11.10 -15.92 0.66
C ALA A 50 -10.29 -17.22 0.57
N GLY A 51 -9.00 -17.12 0.24
CA GLY A 51 -8.08 -18.25 0.21
C GLY A 51 -7.95 -18.93 1.57
N ALA A 52 -7.74 -18.14 2.64
CA ALA A 52 -7.66 -18.65 4.01
C ALA A 52 -8.96 -19.36 4.46
N LEU A 53 -10.13 -18.78 4.13
CA LEU A 53 -11.42 -19.39 4.44
C LEU A 53 -11.60 -20.73 3.72
N ARG A 54 -11.24 -20.82 2.44
CA ARG A 54 -11.32 -22.07 1.67
C ARG A 54 -10.37 -23.16 2.14
N LEU A 55 -9.25 -22.80 2.73
CA LEU A 55 -8.31 -23.77 3.30
C LEU A 55 -8.77 -24.33 4.65
N THR A 56 -9.64 -23.61 5.36
CA THR A 56 -10.02 -23.94 6.74
C THR A 56 -11.48 -24.39 6.90
N PHE A 57 -12.36 -24.00 5.98
CA PHE A 57 -13.80 -24.29 6.03
C PHE A 57 -14.30 -24.89 4.71
N SER A 58 -15.50 -25.49 4.73
CA SER A 58 -16.18 -25.91 3.50
C SER A 58 -16.57 -24.70 2.63
N ASP A 59 -16.77 -24.92 1.33
CA ASP A 59 -17.08 -23.83 0.38
C ASP A 59 -18.37 -23.08 0.75
N GLU A 60 -19.40 -23.77 1.27
CA GLU A 60 -20.64 -23.12 1.73
C GLU A 60 -20.35 -22.18 2.89
N ARG A 61 -19.59 -22.67 3.88
CA ARG A 61 -19.30 -21.88 5.07
C ARG A 61 -18.33 -20.74 4.79
N ALA A 62 -17.37 -20.94 3.91
CA ALA A 62 -16.45 -19.91 3.44
C ALA A 62 -17.20 -18.75 2.76
N ARG A 63 -18.23 -19.06 1.95
CA ARG A 63 -19.06 -18.05 1.29
C ARG A 63 -19.86 -17.21 2.29
N ASP A 64 -20.45 -17.87 3.29
CA ASP A 64 -21.21 -17.18 4.36
C ASP A 64 -20.32 -16.26 5.19
N LEU A 65 -19.07 -16.64 5.42
CA LEU A 65 -18.11 -15.90 6.23
C LEU A 65 -17.36 -14.82 5.45
N PHE A 66 -17.34 -14.88 4.12
CA PHE A 66 -16.61 -13.93 3.29
C PHE A 66 -16.94 -12.45 3.59
N PRO A 67 -18.20 -12.04 3.84
CA PRO A 67 -18.53 -10.65 4.18
C PRO A 67 -17.82 -10.13 5.43
N LEU A 68 -17.30 -10.99 6.31
CA LEU A 68 -16.49 -10.57 7.47
C LEU A 68 -15.24 -9.79 7.08
N VAL A 69 -14.76 -9.91 5.84
CA VAL A 69 -13.66 -9.08 5.32
C VAL A 69 -13.95 -7.58 5.44
N LEU A 70 -15.23 -7.17 5.42
CA LEU A 70 -15.63 -5.78 5.58
C LEU A 70 -15.25 -5.23 6.96
N VAL A 71 -15.13 -6.07 7.98
CA VAL A 71 -14.64 -5.65 9.31
C VAL A 71 -13.23 -5.07 9.21
N ALA A 72 -12.42 -5.48 8.24
CA ALA A 72 -11.11 -4.91 8.01
C ALA A 72 -11.17 -3.41 7.69
N LEU A 73 -12.29 -2.87 7.16
CA LEU A 73 -12.46 -1.43 6.92
C LEU A 73 -12.41 -0.59 8.21
N VAL A 74 -12.59 -1.21 9.37
CA VAL A 74 -12.37 -0.55 10.66
C VAL A 74 -10.91 -0.09 10.79
N LEU A 75 -9.95 -0.81 10.21
CA LEU A 75 -8.52 -0.47 10.27
C LEU A 75 -8.19 0.92 9.68
N PRO A 76 -8.51 1.22 8.39
CA PRO A 76 -8.23 2.55 7.83
C PRO A 76 -9.01 3.65 8.57
N VAL A 77 -10.22 3.37 9.05
CA VAL A 77 -11.02 4.33 9.85
C VAL A 77 -10.31 4.67 11.17
N VAL A 78 -9.87 3.67 11.93
CA VAL A 78 -9.16 3.87 13.21
C VAL A 78 -7.84 4.62 13.00
N LEU A 79 -7.12 4.30 11.92
CA LEU A 79 -5.87 4.98 11.57
C LEU A 79 -6.09 6.46 11.20
N LEU A 80 -7.26 6.80 10.64
CA LEU A 80 -7.62 8.16 10.28
C LEU A 80 -7.92 9.03 11.52
N VAL A 81 -8.52 8.44 12.56
CA VAL A 81 -8.85 9.13 13.83
C VAL A 81 -7.58 9.47 14.64
N LYS A 82 -6.59 8.58 14.65
CA LYS A 82 -5.35 8.80 15.42
C LYS A 82 -4.48 9.89 14.76
N ARG A 83 -4.30 11.02 15.46
CA ARG A 83 -3.54 12.20 14.98
C ARG A 83 -2.12 11.87 14.52
N LYS A 84 -1.45 10.90 15.15
CA LYS A 84 -0.08 10.47 14.80
C LYS A 84 -0.01 9.68 13.47
N THR A 85 -1.06 8.93 13.11
CA THR A 85 -1.10 8.08 11.89
C THR A 85 -1.88 8.71 10.74
N ARG A 86 -2.50 9.88 10.95
CA ARG A 86 -3.41 10.51 10.00
C ARG A 86 -2.80 10.73 8.60
N ARG A 87 -1.53 11.14 8.50
CA ARG A 87 -0.87 11.32 7.19
C ARG A 87 -0.81 9.99 6.41
N PHE A 88 -0.31 8.93 7.05
CA PHE A 88 -0.30 7.58 6.47
C PHE A 88 -1.71 7.13 6.07
N ALA A 89 -2.69 7.30 6.96
CA ALA A 89 -4.07 6.88 6.74
C ALA A 89 -4.72 7.59 5.55
N ILE A 90 -4.47 8.89 5.36
CA ILE A 90 -4.98 9.64 4.21
C ILE A 90 -4.47 9.04 2.91
N TYR A 91 -3.16 8.80 2.79
CA TYR A 91 -2.59 8.22 1.58
C TYR A 91 -3.03 6.77 1.37
N MET A 92 -3.23 6.00 2.44
CA MET A 92 -3.85 4.68 2.39
C MET A 92 -5.25 4.74 1.80
N VAL A 93 -6.12 5.62 2.29
CA VAL A 93 -7.47 5.78 1.74
C VAL A 93 -7.42 6.24 0.28
N ILE A 94 -6.51 7.14 -0.09
CA ILE A 94 -6.31 7.52 -1.50
C ILE A 94 -5.95 6.30 -2.35
N GLY A 95 -4.98 5.49 -1.91
CA GLY A 95 -4.61 4.24 -2.58
C GLY A 95 -5.80 3.31 -2.73
N MET A 96 -6.58 3.11 -1.66
CA MET A 96 -7.78 2.28 -1.70
C MET A 96 -8.80 2.79 -2.72
N VAL A 97 -9.10 4.09 -2.72
CA VAL A 97 -10.11 4.69 -3.62
C VAL A 97 -9.65 4.59 -5.07
N VAL A 98 -8.40 4.96 -5.37
CA VAL A 98 -7.84 4.88 -6.73
C VAL A 98 -7.86 3.43 -7.22
N THR A 99 -7.41 2.49 -6.40
CA THR A 99 -7.44 1.07 -6.76
C THR A 99 -8.86 0.55 -6.97
N ALA A 100 -9.81 0.91 -6.11
CA ALA A 100 -11.21 0.52 -6.26
C ALA A 100 -11.81 1.06 -7.57
N LEU A 101 -11.53 2.33 -7.91
CA LEU A 101 -11.97 2.92 -9.17
C LEU A 101 -11.39 2.19 -10.39
N VAL A 102 -10.09 1.85 -10.35
CA VAL A 102 -9.44 1.10 -11.43
C VAL A 102 -10.04 -0.30 -11.55
N VAL A 103 -10.18 -1.03 -10.45
CA VAL A 103 -10.74 -2.39 -10.44
C VAL A 103 -12.17 -2.38 -10.97
N LEU A 104 -13.04 -1.51 -10.43
CA LEU A 104 -14.42 -1.41 -10.89
C LEU A 104 -14.50 -0.97 -12.35
N GLY A 105 -13.70 0.02 -12.77
CA GLY A 105 -13.67 0.48 -14.16
C GLY A 105 -13.26 -0.61 -15.14
N VAL A 106 -12.18 -1.34 -14.83
CA VAL A 106 -11.71 -2.46 -15.66
C VAL A 106 -12.72 -3.60 -15.65
N THR A 107 -13.25 -3.98 -14.49
CA THR A 107 -14.27 -5.04 -14.39
C THR A 107 -15.52 -4.67 -15.16
N SER A 108 -16.05 -3.45 -15.03
CA SER A 108 -17.22 -2.99 -15.78
C SER A 108 -16.96 -3.00 -17.29
N LEU A 109 -15.78 -2.56 -17.73
CA LEU A 109 -15.41 -2.59 -19.14
C LEU A 109 -15.34 -4.03 -19.67
N VAL A 110 -14.64 -4.92 -18.96
CA VAL A 110 -14.53 -6.34 -19.33
C VAL A 110 -15.89 -7.00 -19.39
N LEU A 111 -16.75 -6.78 -18.40
CA LEU A 111 -18.11 -7.32 -18.38
C LEU A 111 -18.94 -6.79 -19.55
N TRP A 112 -18.81 -5.50 -19.87
CA TRP A 112 -19.47 -4.91 -21.04
C TRP A 112 -19.01 -5.58 -22.34
N PHE A 113 -17.70 -5.79 -22.51
CA PHE A 113 -17.15 -6.54 -23.63
C PHE A 113 -17.73 -7.98 -23.66
N MET A 114 -17.62 -8.74 -22.58
CA MET A 114 -18.14 -10.12 -22.54
C MET A 114 -19.61 -10.18 -22.95
N VAL A 115 -20.46 -9.31 -22.40
CA VAL A 115 -21.89 -9.28 -22.75
C VAL A 115 -22.11 -8.93 -24.23
N GLN A 116 -21.32 -8.03 -24.80
CA GLN A 116 -21.46 -7.65 -26.20
C GLN A 116 -21.05 -8.77 -27.17
N TYR A 117 -19.99 -9.52 -26.83
CA TYR A 117 -19.43 -10.56 -27.70
C TYR A 117 -20.01 -11.96 -27.45
N ASP A 118 -20.62 -12.23 -26.30
CA ASP A 118 -21.27 -13.51 -25.98
C ASP A 118 -22.70 -13.62 -26.53
N VAL A 119 -23.29 -12.48 -26.97
CA VAL A 119 -24.66 -12.38 -27.52
C VAL A 119 -24.66 -12.37 -29.07
N THR A 120 -23.49 -12.49 -29.73
CA THR A 120 -23.37 -12.60 -31.19
C THR A 120 -22.85 -13.98 -31.59
#